data_AF-A0A7S4SDR1-F1
#
_entry.id   AF-A0A7S4SDR1-F1
#
_cell.length_a   1.000
_cell.length_b   1.000
_cell.length_c   1.000
_cell.angle_alpha   90.00
_cell.angle_beta   90.00
_cell.angle_gamma   90.00
#
_symmetry.space_group_name_H-M   'P 1'
#
loop_
_entity.id
_entity.type
_entity.pdbx_description
1 polymer ?
#
loop_
_entity_poly.entity_id
_entity_poly.type
_entity_poly.pdbx_seq_one_letter_code
_entity_poly.pdbx_strand_id
1 'polypeptide(L)'
;QIQVPNHYISHPFLVVIFFTTPIVYKIMCSFLIQIVDLEEATIGLETQIDELKLETDELGLQVDRLENETESLEILTNDLTEQNIILNNTVTDFQEQNDILNASNQVFQQENVKLSNSLNEANELIATLQNEIDNLDEQVTNITELNNNLNDSLESARKINDDLNEQIQNLTSVNNKLNATNQELKEEIADLAAQNEELDKLLEDLSDIVSFINDTSLELNSSLTVIADELAAQVQENREILVGEVAERYRQAVNPTTFECAYDARFGNEVWGKDKDLPIEANGDLEDYNEVIAYTNERILTEVCADQSDFEQFLATSDELEYSPSGSVPPVNITSNQLLVGESLYTSALLDYYFPDAGEDGLTTADWVNASYSCEGLQPSQRFVYGVSKIIT
;
A
#
# COMPACT_ATOMS: atom_id res chain seq x y z
N GLN A 1 -44.57 110.05 -141.54
CA GLN A 1 -44.59 110.17 -143.02
C GLN A 1 -45.90 110.84 -143.40
N ILE A 2 -45.79 111.97 -144.09
CA ILE A 2 -46.88 112.83 -144.56
C ILE A 2 -47.43 112.25 -145.86
N GLN A 3 -48.76 112.16 -146.03
CA GLN A 3 -49.42 112.54 -147.29
C GLN A 3 -50.94 112.66 -147.14
N VAL A 4 -51.40 113.92 -147.15
CA VAL A 4 -52.75 114.36 -147.50
C VAL A 4 -52.75 114.64 -149.02
N PRO A 5 -53.88 114.42 -149.71
CA PRO A 5 -54.43 115.47 -150.59
C PRO A 5 -55.96 115.55 -150.39
N ASN A 6 -56.53 116.64 -149.85
CA ASN A 6 -56.78 117.94 -150.49
C ASN A 6 -57.25 117.86 -151.95
N HIS A 7 -58.57 117.90 -152.15
CA HIS A 7 -59.20 118.50 -153.34
C HIS A 7 -60.55 119.14 -152.97
N TYR A 8 -60.50 120.40 -152.55
CA TYR A 8 -61.54 121.38 -152.82
C TYR A 8 -61.01 122.24 -153.98
N ILE A 9 -61.66 122.18 -155.15
CA ILE A 9 -61.56 123.23 -156.17
C ILE A 9 -62.96 123.77 -156.39
N SER A 10 -63.09 125.05 -156.01
CA SER A 10 -64.18 125.95 -156.32
C SER A 10 -64.36 126.17 -157.82
N HIS A 11 -65.60 126.16 -158.28
CA HIS A 11 -66.01 126.95 -159.44
C HIS A 11 -67.29 127.73 -159.10
N PRO A 12 -67.22 129.08 -159.01
CA PRO A 12 -68.38 129.95 -158.92
C PRO A 12 -68.67 130.57 -160.30
N PHE A 13 -69.84 130.34 -160.90
CA PHE A 13 -70.27 131.13 -162.07
C PHE A 13 -71.80 131.31 -162.09
N LEU A 14 -72.22 132.57 -161.91
CA LEU A 14 -73.44 133.27 -162.39
C LEU A 14 -74.80 132.56 -162.16
N VAL A 15 -75.71 133.01 -161.28
CA VAL A 15 -76.43 134.32 -161.20
C VAL A 15 -76.68 134.95 -162.57
N VAL A 16 -77.97 135.18 -162.89
CA VAL A 16 -78.56 136.15 -163.84
C VAL A 16 -79.58 135.51 -164.82
N ILE A 17 -80.86 135.66 -164.43
CA ILE A 17 -82.10 135.82 -165.25
C ILE A 17 -82.75 134.54 -165.82
N PHE A 18 -83.88 134.11 -165.23
CA PHE A 18 -85.21 134.35 -165.81
C PHE A 18 -86.34 134.09 -164.81
N PHE A 19 -87.38 134.90 -164.96
CA PHE A 19 -88.40 135.28 -164.01
C PHE A 19 -89.56 134.27 -163.83
N THR A 20 -90.24 134.41 -162.69
CA THR A 20 -91.69 134.20 -162.49
C THR A 20 -92.25 132.76 -162.58
N THR A 21 -92.13 131.95 -161.52
CA THR A 21 -93.22 131.05 -161.09
C THR A 21 -93.09 130.65 -159.60
N PRO A 22 -94.13 130.84 -158.75
CA PRO A 22 -94.10 130.55 -157.31
C PRO A 22 -93.96 129.06 -156.91
N ILE A 23 -94.13 128.12 -157.84
CA ILE A 23 -94.19 126.68 -157.54
C ILE A 23 -92.80 126.09 -157.31
N VAL A 24 -91.80 126.55 -158.06
CA VAL A 24 -90.43 125.98 -158.04
C VAL A 24 -89.71 126.31 -156.72
N TYR A 25 -89.94 127.50 -156.16
CA TYR A 25 -89.35 127.92 -154.88
C TYR A 25 -89.79 127.01 -153.71
N LYS A 26 -91.05 126.53 -153.74
CA LYS A 26 -91.60 125.67 -152.69
C LYS A 26 -91.04 124.25 -152.74
N ILE A 27 -90.81 123.71 -153.94
CA ILE A 27 -90.19 122.39 -154.14
C ILE A 27 -88.72 122.43 -153.74
N MET A 28 -88.01 123.51 -154.09
CA MET A 28 -86.58 123.62 -153.80
C MET A 28 -86.29 123.82 -152.30
N CYS A 29 -87.10 124.60 -151.58
CA CYS A 29 -87.01 124.67 -150.12
C CYS A 29 -87.35 123.34 -149.43
N SER A 30 -88.27 122.54 -149.98
CA SER A 30 -88.59 121.22 -149.42
C SER A 30 -87.46 120.20 -149.61
N PHE A 31 -86.76 120.24 -150.75
CA PHE A 31 -85.63 119.36 -151.03
C PHE A 31 -84.38 119.73 -150.21
N LEU A 32 -84.13 121.02 -150.01
CA LEU A 32 -83.04 121.50 -149.15
C LEU A 32 -83.24 121.09 -147.68
N ILE A 33 -84.48 121.17 -147.17
CA ILE A 33 -84.80 120.69 -145.82
C ILE A 33 -84.58 119.18 -145.70
N GLN A 34 -85.03 118.38 -146.70
CA GLN A 34 -84.78 116.93 -146.69
C GLN A 34 -83.29 116.56 -146.74
N ILE A 35 -82.48 117.30 -147.50
CA ILE A 35 -81.02 117.07 -147.55
C ILE A 35 -80.38 117.38 -146.20
N VAL A 36 -80.78 118.47 -145.54
CA VAL A 36 -80.29 118.82 -144.19
C VAL A 36 -80.73 117.77 -143.17
N ASP A 37 -81.97 117.29 -143.20
CA ASP A 37 -82.47 116.25 -142.30
C ASP A 37 -81.73 114.91 -142.50
N LEU A 38 -81.38 114.56 -143.74
CA LEU A 38 -80.59 113.37 -144.07
C LEU A 38 -79.12 113.50 -143.64
N GLU A 39 -78.54 114.69 -143.77
CA GLU A 39 -77.19 114.98 -143.30
C GLU A 39 -77.12 114.92 -141.76
N GLU A 40 -78.14 115.46 -141.08
CA GLU A 40 -78.29 115.37 -139.63
C GLU A 40 -78.51 113.93 -139.15
N ALA A 41 -79.32 113.13 -139.86
CA ALA A 41 -79.49 111.71 -139.57
C ALA A 41 -78.20 110.89 -139.83
N THR A 42 -77.41 111.26 -140.84
CA THR A 42 -76.13 110.62 -141.15
C THR A 42 -75.11 110.92 -140.07
N ILE A 43 -75.00 112.18 -139.63
CA ILE A 43 -74.16 112.59 -138.50
C ILE A 43 -74.59 111.87 -137.21
N GLY A 44 -75.90 111.74 -136.97
CA GLY A 44 -76.43 111.02 -135.81
C GLY A 44 -76.11 109.52 -135.82
N LEU A 45 -76.17 108.89 -137.00
CA LEU A 45 -75.76 107.49 -137.19
C LEU A 45 -74.25 107.31 -137.08
N GLU A 46 -73.45 108.21 -137.63
CA GLU A 46 -71.99 108.22 -137.46
C GLU A 46 -71.60 108.37 -135.99
N THR A 47 -72.28 109.25 -135.25
CA THR A 47 -72.08 109.42 -133.81
C THR A 47 -72.41 108.13 -133.05
N GLN A 48 -73.52 107.47 -133.37
CA GLN A 48 -73.87 106.18 -132.75
C GLN A 48 -72.87 105.08 -133.10
N ILE A 49 -72.36 105.06 -134.34
CA ILE A 49 -71.31 104.12 -134.76
C ILE A 49 -70.02 104.35 -133.98
N ASP A 50 -69.63 105.62 -133.79
CA ASP A 50 -68.43 105.97 -133.03
C ASP A 50 -68.58 105.67 -131.53
N GLU A 51 -69.75 105.91 -130.95
CA GLU A 51 -70.08 105.53 -129.56
C GLU A 51 -70.06 104.01 -129.37
N LEU A 52 -70.72 103.25 -130.27
CA LEU A 52 -70.71 101.79 -130.23
C LEU A 52 -69.31 101.22 -130.42
N LYS A 53 -68.48 101.88 -131.24
CA LYS A 53 -67.08 101.49 -131.44
C LYS A 53 -66.26 101.74 -130.19
N LEU A 54 -66.44 102.89 -129.54
CA LEU A 54 -65.82 103.19 -128.25
C LEU A 54 -66.22 102.16 -127.19
N GLU A 55 -67.51 101.84 -127.09
CA GLU A 55 -68.01 100.82 -126.17
C GLU A 55 -67.46 99.42 -126.50
N THR A 56 -67.34 99.09 -127.78
CA THR A 56 -66.70 97.83 -128.24
C THR A 56 -65.23 97.77 -127.85
N ASP A 57 -64.50 98.88 -128.00
CA ASP A 57 -63.09 98.98 -127.61
C ASP A 57 -62.94 98.88 -126.08
N GLU A 58 -63.84 99.50 -125.31
CA GLU A 58 -63.87 99.41 -123.84
C GLU A 58 -64.22 97.99 -123.36
N LEU A 59 -65.22 97.34 -123.97
CA LEU A 59 -65.52 95.94 -123.69
C LEU A 59 -64.35 95.03 -124.04
N GLY A 60 -63.66 95.29 -125.15
CA GLY A 60 -62.44 94.57 -125.53
C GLY A 60 -61.37 94.64 -124.45
N LEU A 61 -61.10 95.84 -123.92
CA LEU A 61 -60.16 96.02 -122.81
C LEU A 61 -60.60 95.32 -121.52
N GLN A 62 -61.91 95.28 -121.23
CA GLN A 62 -62.43 94.54 -120.09
C GLN A 62 -62.28 93.03 -120.27
N VAL A 63 -62.50 92.51 -121.47
CA VAL A 63 -62.28 91.10 -121.81
C VAL A 63 -60.81 90.74 -121.64
N ASP A 64 -59.88 91.52 -122.20
CA ASP A 64 -58.44 91.29 -122.06
C ASP A 64 -58.02 91.29 -120.58
N ARG A 65 -58.59 92.19 -119.76
CA ARG A 65 -58.31 92.22 -118.33
C ARG A 65 -58.84 90.98 -117.61
N LEU A 66 -60.07 90.58 -117.90
CA LEU A 66 -60.68 89.39 -117.29
C LEU A 66 -59.95 88.11 -117.72
N GLU A 67 -59.44 88.05 -118.95
CA GLU A 67 -58.61 86.96 -119.44
C GLU A 67 -57.30 86.87 -118.64
N ASN A 68 -56.60 88.00 -118.44
CA ASN A 68 -55.39 88.05 -117.61
C ASN A 68 -55.65 87.69 -116.14
N GLU A 69 -56.77 88.16 -115.56
CA GLU A 69 -57.18 87.80 -114.20
C GLU A 69 -57.53 86.30 -114.10
N THR A 70 -58.16 85.73 -115.13
CA THR A 70 -58.46 84.30 -115.21
C THR A 70 -57.19 83.47 -115.29
N GLU A 71 -56.22 83.85 -116.13
CA GLU A 71 -54.92 83.18 -116.23
C GLU A 71 -54.16 83.24 -114.89
N SER A 72 -54.18 84.40 -114.22
CA SER A 72 -53.55 84.57 -112.90
C SER A 72 -54.20 83.68 -111.83
N LEU A 73 -55.54 83.57 -111.83
CA LEU A 73 -56.27 82.69 -110.93
C LEU A 73 -56.04 81.22 -111.23
N GLU A 74 -55.88 80.84 -112.50
CA GLU A 74 -55.51 79.48 -112.90
C GLU A 74 -54.12 79.11 -112.37
N ILE A 75 -53.13 79.99 -112.52
CA ILE A 75 -51.79 79.80 -111.96
C ILE A 75 -51.84 79.64 -110.44
N LEU A 76 -52.56 80.51 -109.73
CA LEU A 76 -52.71 80.42 -108.28
C LEU A 76 -53.42 79.14 -107.84
N THR A 77 -54.44 78.70 -108.59
CA THR A 77 -55.16 77.46 -108.31
C THR A 77 -54.25 76.25 -108.48
N ASN A 78 -53.40 76.26 -109.52
CA ASN A 78 -52.41 75.21 -109.74
C ASN A 78 -51.36 75.15 -108.62
N ASP A 79 -50.82 76.30 -108.19
CA ASP A 79 -49.87 76.38 -107.07
C ASP A 79 -50.48 75.91 -105.75
N LEU A 80 -51.71 76.34 -105.43
CA LEU A 80 -52.44 75.87 -104.24
C LEU A 80 -52.75 74.37 -104.30
N THR A 81 -53.00 73.82 -105.49
CA THR A 81 -53.20 72.38 -105.68
C THR A 81 -51.90 71.62 -105.40
N GLU A 82 -50.77 72.11 -105.91
CA GLU A 82 -49.46 71.54 -105.66
C GLU A 82 -49.07 71.61 -104.18
N GLN A 83 -49.29 72.76 -103.53
CA GLN A 83 -49.05 72.92 -102.09
C GLN A 83 -49.92 71.97 -101.24
N ASN A 84 -51.19 71.77 -101.61
CA ASN A 84 -52.05 70.80 -100.94
C ASN A 84 -51.55 69.36 -101.11
N ILE A 85 -51.03 68.99 -102.29
CA ILE A 85 -50.41 67.68 -102.52
C ILE A 85 -49.19 67.50 -101.62
N ILE A 86 -48.30 68.51 -101.56
CA ILE A 86 -47.10 68.47 -100.71
C ILE A 86 -47.47 68.37 -99.24
N LEU A 87 -48.45 69.16 -98.78
CA LEU A 87 -48.92 69.12 -97.40
C LEU A 87 -49.53 67.76 -97.06
N ASN A 88 -50.37 67.20 -97.94
CA ASN A 88 -50.97 65.90 -97.73
C ASN A 88 -49.93 64.77 -97.67
N ASN A 89 -48.89 64.83 -98.51
CA ASN A 89 -47.76 63.90 -98.43
C ASN A 89 -47.01 64.06 -97.09
N THR A 90 -46.73 65.30 -96.66
CA THR A 90 -46.07 65.58 -95.37
C THR A 90 -46.89 65.04 -94.18
N VAL A 91 -48.21 65.18 -94.22
CA VAL A 91 -49.11 64.61 -93.19
C VAL A 91 -49.03 63.08 -93.18
N THR A 92 -48.98 62.46 -94.36
CA THR A 92 -48.84 61.00 -94.51
C THR A 92 -47.51 60.52 -93.92
N ASP A 93 -46.41 61.20 -94.23
CA ASP A 93 -45.08 60.88 -93.69
C ASP A 93 -45.04 61.01 -92.15
N PHE A 94 -45.68 62.04 -91.59
CA PHE A 94 -45.78 62.19 -90.13
C PHE A 94 -46.65 61.13 -89.47
N GLN A 95 -47.72 60.66 -90.13
CA GLN A 95 -48.51 59.53 -89.64
C GLN A 95 -47.67 58.26 -89.58
N GLU A 96 -46.90 57.96 -90.64
CA GLU A 96 -46.00 56.81 -90.66
C GLU A 96 -44.92 56.89 -89.57
N GLN A 97 -44.30 58.06 -89.39
CA GLN A 97 -43.33 58.27 -88.32
C GLN A 97 -43.94 58.06 -86.92
N ASN A 98 -45.17 58.52 -86.70
CA ASN A 98 -45.86 58.35 -85.43
C ASN A 98 -46.20 56.87 -85.17
N ASP A 99 -46.58 56.12 -86.21
CA ASP A 99 -46.82 54.68 -86.11
C ASP A 99 -45.53 53.92 -85.76
N ILE A 100 -44.40 54.28 -86.38
CA ILE A 100 -43.08 53.71 -86.05
C ILE A 100 -42.67 54.03 -84.60
N LEU A 101 -42.85 55.29 -84.17
CA LEU A 101 -42.55 55.70 -82.80
C LEU A 101 -43.42 54.96 -81.78
N ASN A 102 -44.70 54.78 -82.07
CA ASN A 102 -45.61 54.05 -81.21
C ASN A 102 -45.23 52.57 -81.12
N ALA A 103 -44.87 51.94 -82.24
CA ALA A 103 -44.36 50.57 -82.27
C ALA A 103 -43.07 50.43 -81.44
N SER A 104 -42.12 51.36 -81.60
CA SER A 104 -40.88 51.37 -80.81
C SER A 104 -41.16 51.52 -79.31
N ASN A 105 -42.11 52.40 -78.92
CA ASN A 105 -42.51 52.56 -77.53
C ASN A 105 -43.11 51.28 -76.94
N GLN A 106 -43.92 50.55 -77.72
CA GLN A 106 -44.46 49.25 -77.29
C GLN A 106 -43.35 48.22 -77.06
N VAL A 107 -42.33 48.18 -77.93
CA VAL A 107 -41.16 47.30 -77.75
C VAL A 107 -40.41 47.66 -76.47
N PHE A 108 -40.10 48.94 -76.25
CA PHE A 108 -39.40 49.37 -75.04
C PHE A 108 -40.19 49.10 -73.75
N GLN A 109 -41.53 49.22 -73.79
CA GLN A 109 -42.37 48.83 -72.66
C GLN A 109 -42.27 47.33 -72.36
N GLN A 110 -42.27 46.47 -73.38
CA GLN A 110 -42.10 45.03 -73.19
C GLN A 110 -40.71 44.67 -72.66
N GLU A 111 -39.65 45.33 -73.13
CA GLU A 111 -38.29 45.15 -72.62
C GLU A 111 -38.17 45.57 -71.16
N ASN A 112 -38.77 46.70 -70.77
CA ASN A 112 -38.80 47.14 -69.38
C ASN A 112 -39.51 46.13 -68.47
N VAL A 113 -40.60 45.52 -68.92
CA VAL A 113 -41.28 44.46 -68.16
C VAL A 113 -40.38 43.23 -68.01
N LYS A 114 -39.70 42.79 -69.08
CA LYS A 114 -38.76 41.66 -69.03
C LYS A 114 -37.62 41.94 -68.05
N LEU A 115 -37.00 43.11 -68.14
CA LEU A 115 -35.92 43.54 -67.25
C LEU A 115 -36.39 43.58 -65.78
N SER A 116 -37.59 44.11 -65.53
CA SER A 116 -38.17 44.15 -64.19
C SER A 116 -38.40 42.74 -63.62
N ASN A 117 -38.87 41.80 -64.43
CA ASN A 117 -39.05 40.41 -63.99
C ASN A 117 -37.72 39.74 -63.70
N SER A 118 -36.72 39.87 -64.58
CA SER A 118 -35.37 39.33 -64.33
C SER A 118 -34.70 39.95 -63.10
N LEU A 119 -34.95 41.23 -62.83
CA LEU A 119 -34.46 41.88 -61.61
C LEU A 119 -35.12 41.28 -60.35
N ASN A 120 -36.42 41.00 -60.40
CA ASN A 120 -37.12 40.36 -59.28
C ASN A 120 -36.61 38.94 -59.02
N GLU A 121 -36.43 38.14 -60.07
CA GLU A 121 -35.85 36.78 -59.97
C GLU A 121 -34.43 36.82 -59.38
N ALA A 122 -33.60 37.78 -59.80
CA ALA A 122 -32.26 37.96 -59.25
C ALA A 122 -32.30 38.34 -57.76
N ASN A 123 -33.23 39.20 -57.34
CA ASN A 123 -33.39 39.59 -55.93
C ASN A 123 -33.87 38.42 -55.07
N GLU A 124 -34.78 37.58 -55.57
CA GLU A 124 -35.22 36.36 -54.87
C GLU A 124 -34.08 35.36 -54.69
N LEU A 125 -33.24 35.19 -55.72
CA LEU A 125 -32.05 34.35 -55.63
C LEU A 125 -31.05 34.90 -54.62
N ILE A 126 -30.79 36.21 -54.62
CA ILE A 126 -29.92 36.87 -53.63
C ILE A 126 -30.45 36.61 -52.21
N ALA A 127 -31.74 36.81 -51.96
CA ALA A 127 -32.33 36.57 -50.64
C ALA A 127 -32.19 35.09 -50.20
N THR A 128 -32.35 34.15 -51.13
CA THR A 128 -32.18 32.72 -50.86
C THR A 128 -30.73 32.39 -50.48
N LEU A 129 -29.76 32.90 -51.25
CA LEU A 129 -28.34 32.69 -50.97
C LEU A 129 -27.92 33.35 -49.66
N GLN A 130 -28.47 34.52 -49.32
CA GLN A 130 -28.21 35.17 -48.04
C GLN A 130 -28.63 34.29 -46.86
N ASN A 131 -29.84 33.71 -46.93
CA ASN A 131 -30.32 32.79 -45.89
C ASN A 131 -29.45 31.52 -45.79
N GLU A 132 -28.95 31.01 -46.93
CA GLU A 132 -28.06 29.85 -46.93
C GLU A 132 -26.70 30.19 -46.29
N ILE A 133 -26.16 31.38 -46.56
CA ILE A 133 -24.94 31.89 -45.92
C ILE A 133 -25.14 32.00 -44.40
N ASP A 134 -26.25 32.60 -43.95
CA ASP A 134 -26.54 32.77 -42.52
C ASP A 134 -26.65 31.41 -41.81
N ASN A 135 -27.33 30.45 -42.44
CA ASN A 135 -27.44 29.08 -41.91
C ASN A 135 -26.10 28.34 -41.88
N LEU A 136 -25.22 28.56 -42.86
CA LEU A 136 -23.87 27.99 -42.86
C LEU A 136 -22.99 28.63 -41.77
N ASP A 137 -23.12 29.94 -41.54
CA ASP A 137 -22.39 30.65 -40.48
C ASP A 137 -22.78 30.15 -39.09
N GLU A 138 -24.07 29.90 -38.86
CA GLU A 138 -24.58 29.28 -37.64
C GLU A 138 -24.00 27.87 -37.45
N GLN A 139 -23.96 27.06 -38.50
CA GLN A 139 -23.36 25.72 -38.43
C GLN A 139 -21.86 25.76 -38.14
N VAL A 140 -21.12 26.69 -38.75
CA VAL A 140 -19.68 26.89 -38.50
C VAL A 140 -19.45 27.29 -37.05
N THR A 141 -20.28 28.19 -36.50
CA THR A 141 -20.23 28.60 -35.09
C THR A 141 -20.45 27.41 -34.16
N ASN A 142 -21.49 26.62 -34.41
CA ASN A 142 -21.80 25.42 -33.61
C ASN A 142 -20.67 24.38 -33.67
N ILE A 143 -20.09 24.13 -34.85
CA ILE A 143 -18.96 23.20 -35.01
C ILE A 143 -17.73 23.72 -34.25
N THR A 144 -17.47 25.03 -34.29
CA THR A 144 -16.35 25.64 -33.58
C THR A 144 -16.50 25.47 -32.07
N GLU A 145 -17.69 25.70 -31.53
CA GLU A 145 -17.98 25.48 -30.11
C GLU A 145 -17.81 24.01 -29.70
N LEU A 146 -18.35 23.08 -30.50
CA LEU A 146 -18.19 21.65 -30.26
C LEU A 146 -16.71 21.24 -30.26
N ASN A 147 -15.92 21.76 -31.18
CA ASN A 147 -14.49 21.47 -31.28
C ASN A 147 -13.72 21.98 -30.06
N ASN A 148 -14.05 23.18 -29.56
CA ASN A 148 -13.47 23.71 -28.33
C ASN A 148 -13.81 22.81 -27.13
N ASN A 149 -15.07 22.42 -26.98
CA ASN A 149 -15.52 21.52 -25.90
C ASN A 149 -14.82 20.15 -25.95
N LEU A 150 -14.61 19.61 -27.15
CA LEU A 150 -13.85 18.37 -27.35
C LEU A 150 -12.38 18.54 -26.97
N ASN A 151 -11.77 19.68 -27.32
CA ASN A 151 -10.38 19.97 -26.98
C ASN A 151 -10.18 20.11 -25.47
N ASP A 152 -11.11 20.77 -24.76
CA ASP A 152 -11.09 20.88 -23.30
C ASP A 152 -11.26 19.51 -22.62
N SER A 153 -12.14 18.67 -23.17
CA SER A 153 -12.33 17.30 -22.71
C SER A 153 -11.07 16.46 -22.91
N LEU A 154 -10.39 16.61 -24.06
CA LEU A 154 -9.13 15.94 -24.36
C LEU A 154 -8.01 16.38 -23.42
N GLU A 155 -7.90 17.68 -23.13
CA GLU A 155 -6.92 18.20 -22.18
C GLU A 155 -7.16 17.66 -20.77
N SER A 156 -8.43 17.62 -20.34
CA SER A 156 -8.82 17.04 -19.05
C SER A 156 -8.46 15.55 -18.97
N ALA A 157 -8.72 14.78 -20.02
CA ALA A 157 -8.35 13.37 -20.10
C ALA A 157 -6.83 13.16 -20.06
N ARG A 158 -6.04 14.04 -20.69
CA ARG A 158 -4.57 14.01 -20.62
C ARG A 158 -4.08 14.24 -19.19
N LYS A 159 -4.60 15.25 -18.48
CA LYS A 159 -4.25 15.53 -17.08
C LYS A 159 -4.56 14.34 -16.17
N ILE A 160 -5.71 13.69 -16.36
CA ILE A 160 -6.06 12.47 -15.60
C ILE A 160 -5.07 11.33 -15.89
N ASN A 161 -4.66 11.15 -17.16
CA ASN A 161 -3.69 10.12 -17.52
C ASN A 161 -2.32 10.39 -16.89
N ASP A 162 -1.86 11.64 -16.90
CA ASP A 162 -0.61 12.03 -16.26
C ASP A 162 -0.63 11.76 -14.75
N ASP A 163 -1.72 12.11 -14.05
CA ASP A 163 -1.90 11.81 -12.62
C ASP A 163 -1.92 10.30 -12.34
N LEU A 164 -2.62 9.52 -13.16
CA LEU A 164 -2.62 8.06 -13.05
C LEU A 164 -1.22 7.46 -13.25
N ASN A 165 -0.43 8.00 -14.18
CA ASN A 165 0.95 7.56 -14.39
C ASN A 165 1.83 7.87 -13.18
N GLU A 166 1.67 9.03 -12.55
CA GLU A 166 2.37 9.39 -11.31
C GLU A 166 1.98 8.43 -10.16
N GLN A 167 0.68 8.14 -10.02
CA GLN A 167 0.21 7.16 -9.02
C GLN A 167 0.80 5.76 -9.25
N ILE A 168 0.89 5.30 -10.51
CA ILE A 168 1.52 4.02 -10.86
C ILE A 168 3.00 4.01 -10.48
N GLN A 169 3.73 5.09 -10.74
CA GLN A 169 5.15 5.20 -10.34
C GLN A 169 5.31 5.14 -8.82
N ASN A 170 4.45 5.85 -8.08
CA ASN A 170 4.44 5.83 -6.62
C ASN A 170 4.14 4.43 -6.07
N LEU A 171 3.13 3.73 -6.60
CA LEU A 171 2.82 2.35 -6.22
C LEU A 171 3.97 1.39 -6.54
N THR A 172 4.62 1.56 -7.69
CA THR A 172 5.79 0.75 -8.07
C THR A 172 6.93 0.95 -7.07
N SER A 173 7.19 2.19 -6.67
CA SER A 173 8.20 2.52 -5.65
C SER A 173 7.90 1.90 -4.29
N VAL A 174 6.65 2.00 -3.83
CA VAL A 174 6.19 1.37 -2.57
C VAL A 174 6.33 -0.16 -2.64
N ASN A 175 5.96 -0.77 -3.76
CA ASN A 175 6.07 -2.22 -3.95
C ASN A 175 7.54 -2.68 -3.90
N ASN A 176 8.46 -1.92 -4.50
CA ASN A 176 9.89 -2.23 -4.44
C ASN A 176 10.43 -2.14 -3.00
N LYS A 177 10.02 -1.12 -2.23
CA LYS A 177 10.39 -1.00 -0.81
C LYS A 177 9.85 -2.17 0.00
N LEU A 178 8.58 -2.53 -0.19
CA LEU A 178 7.97 -3.66 0.49
C LEU A 178 8.69 -4.97 0.18
N ASN A 179 9.09 -5.18 -1.07
CA ASN A 179 9.84 -6.38 -1.47
C ASN A 179 11.22 -6.43 -0.80
N ALA A 180 11.92 -5.29 -0.70
CA ALA A 180 13.20 -5.21 0.02
C ALA A 180 13.03 -5.54 1.51
N THR A 181 12.04 -4.95 2.18
CA THR A 181 11.74 -5.27 3.59
C THR A 181 11.38 -6.75 3.80
N ASN A 182 10.64 -7.34 2.85
CA ASN A 182 10.30 -8.77 2.92
C ASN A 182 11.56 -9.65 2.76
N GLN A 183 12.52 -9.24 1.93
CA GLN A 183 13.80 -9.93 1.82
C GLN A 183 14.61 -9.82 3.13
N GLU A 184 14.73 -8.63 3.71
CA GLU A 184 15.42 -8.41 4.99
C GLU A 184 14.81 -9.27 6.11
N LEU A 185 13.48 -9.33 6.21
CA LEU A 185 12.79 -10.17 7.19
C LEU A 185 13.06 -11.66 6.99
N LYS A 186 13.17 -12.12 5.73
CA LYS A 186 13.52 -13.53 5.45
C LYS A 186 14.94 -13.86 5.90
N GLU A 187 15.87 -12.94 5.69
CA GLU A 187 17.26 -13.08 6.15
C GLU A 187 17.30 -13.13 7.68
N GLU A 188 16.59 -12.24 8.37
CA GLU A 188 16.52 -12.23 9.83
C GLU A 188 15.88 -13.52 10.41
N ILE A 189 14.83 -14.06 9.77
CA ILE A 189 14.24 -15.34 10.16
C ILE A 189 15.25 -16.50 10.00
N ALA A 190 16.04 -16.49 8.92
CA ALA A 190 17.05 -17.52 8.68
C ALA A 190 18.16 -17.46 9.74
N ASP A 191 18.62 -16.25 10.09
CA ASP A 191 19.61 -16.06 11.15
C ASP A 191 19.10 -16.50 12.52
N LEU A 192 17.85 -16.17 12.87
CA LEU A 192 17.22 -16.63 14.11
C LEU A 192 17.05 -18.15 14.15
N ALA A 193 16.72 -18.77 13.01
CA ALA A 193 16.64 -20.23 12.92
C ALA A 193 18.00 -20.89 13.17
N ALA A 194 19.08 -20.33 12.60
CA ALA A 194 20.44 -20.82 12.83
C ALA A 194 20.88 -20.65 14.30
N GLN A 195 20.53 -19.53 14.93
CA GLN A 195 20.79 -19.32 16.37
C GLN A 195 20.04 -20.35 17.23
N ASN A 196 18.78 -20.66 16.91
CA ASN A 196 18.04 -21.69 17.64
C ASN A 196 18.69 -23.07 17.50
N GLU A 197 19.17 -23.45 16.32
CA GLU A 197 19.91 -24.70 16.10
C GLU A 197 21.19 -24.75 16.96
N GLU A 198 21.91 -23.63 17.07
CA GLU A 198 23.09 -23.54 17.94
C GLU A 198 22.72 -23.66 19.43
N LEU A 199 21.62 -23.03 19.87
CA LEU A 199 21.11 -23.19 21.23
C LEU A 199 20.67 -24.62 21.53
N ASP A 200 20.00 -25.29 20.61
CA ASP A 200 19.58 -26.69 20.76
C ASP A 200 20.79 -27.60 20.95
N LYS A 201 21.86 -27.38 20.19
CA LYS A 201 23.12 -28.10 20.35
C LYS A 201 23.77 -27.84 21.72
N LEU A 202 23.76 -26.59 22.18
CA LEU A 202 24.28 -26.26 23.51
C LEU A 202 23.47 -26.92 24.63
N LEU A 203 22.15 -27.04 24.45
CA LEU A 203 21.28 -27.76 25.39
C LEU A 203 21.57 -29.27 25.39
N GLU A 204 21.83 -29.86 24.23
CA GLU A 204 22.26 -31.26 24.10
C GLU A 204 23.60 -31.48 24.83
N ASP A 205 24.61 -30.65 24.56
CA ASP A 205 25.91 -30.70 25.24
C ASP A 205 25.77 -30.57 26.76
N LEU A 206 24.90 -29.66 27.23
CA LEU A 206 24.63 -29.50 28.66
C LEU A 206 23.95 -30.72 29.27
N SER A 207 22.99 -31.32 28.55
CA SER A 207 22.32 -32.55 28.97
C SER A 207 23.32 -33.70 29.12
N ASP A 208 24.26 -33.85 28.18
CA ASP A 208 25.32 -34.85 28.24
C ASP A 208 26.23 -34.64 29.45
N ILE A 209 26.63 -33.39 29.73
CA ILE A 209 27.43 -33.05 30.92
C ILE A 209 26.66 -33.43 32.20
N VAL A 210 25.37 -33.12 32.28
CA VAL A 210 24.55 -33.45 33.46
C VAL A 210 24.44 -34.97 33.64
N SER A 211 24.24 -35.72 32.55
CA SER A 211 24.23 -37.19 32.59
C SER A 211 25.55 -37.74 33.10
N PHE A 212 26.68 -37.26 32.56
CA PHE A 212 28.01 -37.66 32.99
C PHE A 212 28.26 -37.38 34.49
N ILE A 213 27.84 -36.20 34.98
CA ILE A 213 27.95 -35.85 36.40
C ILE A 213 27.11 -36.79 37.25
N ASN A 214 25.89 -37.10 36.83
CA ASN A 214 24.99 -38.00 37.56
C ASN A 214 25.57 -39.42 37.64
N ASP A 215 26.08 -39.96 36.52
CA ASP A 215 26.71 -41.28 36.47
C ASP A 215 27.97 -41.32 37.35
N THR A 216 28.83 -40.32 37.24
CA THR A 216 30.04 -40.20 38.09
C THR A 216 29.67 -40.10 39.57
N SER A 217 28.62 -39.37 39.92
CA SER A 217 28.15 -39.24 41.30
C SER A 217 27.63 -40.58 41.85
N LEU A 218 26.91 -41.36 41.05
CA LEU A 218 26.44 -42.69 41.44
C LEU A 218 27.60 -43.65 41.67
N GLU A 219 28.59 -43.63 40.77
CA GLU A 219 29.79 -44.48 40.88
C GLU A 219 30.66 -44.10 42.09
N LEU A 220 30.84 -42.79 42.35
CA LEU A 220 31.53 -42.30 43.54
C LEU A 220 30.80 -42.70 44.83
N ASN A 221 29.47 -42.58 44.87
CA ASN A 221 28.68 -42.97 46.05
C ASN A 221 28.76 -44.48 46.32
N SER A 222 28.76 -45.30 45.27
CA SER A 222 29.01 -46.74 45.36
C SER A 222 30.41 -47.03 45.92
N SER A 223 31.44 -46.40 45.35
CA SER A 223 32.83 -46.56 45.79
C SER A 223 33.04 -46.14 47.25
N LEU A 224 32.41 -45.03 47.68
CA LEU A 224 32.47 -44.56 49.06
C LEU A 224 31.83 -45.56 50.02
N THR A 225 30.70 -46.16 49.62
CA THR A 225 30.02 -47.20 50.42
C THR A 225 30.91 -48.42 50.59
N VAL A 226 31.55 -48.91 49.51
CA VAL A 226 32.49 -50.04 49.55
C VAL A 226 33.69 -49.74 50.47
N ILE A 227 34.28 -48.54 50.38
CA ILE A 227 35.39 -48.14 51.25
C ILE A 227 34.94 -48.07 52.72
N ALA A 228 33.75 -47.51 52.99
CA ALA A 228 33.22 -47.42 54.34
C ALA A 228 32.97 -48.80 54.96
N ASP A 229 32.40 -49.73 54.19
CA ASP A 229 32.16 -51.12 54.61
C ASP A 229 33.47 -51.86 54.88
N GLU A 230 34.48 -51.73 54.01
CA GLU A 230 35.80 -52.33 54.19
C GLU A 230 36.52 -51.78 55.42
N LEU A 231 36.45 -50.47 55.65
CA LEU A 231 37.04 -49.85 56.85
C LEU A 231 36.32 -50.32 58.12
N ALA A 232 35.00 -50.45 58.08
CA ALA A 232 34.22 -50.99 59.21
C ALA A 232 34.62 -52.44 59.52
N ALA A 233 34.81 -53.27 58.49
CA ALA A 233 35.30 -54.64 58.64
C ALA A 233 36.71 -54.70 59.26
N GLN A 234 37.65 -53.88 58.78
CA GLN A 234 39.00 -53.82 59.34
C GLN A 234 39.03 -53.32 60.78
N VAL A 235 38.20 -52.34 61.14
CA VAL A 235 38.07 -51.89 62.53
C VAL A 235 37.54 -53.02 63.40
N GLN A 236 36.56 -53.78 62.93
CA GLN A 236 36.02 -54.91 63.67
C GLN A 236 37.06 -56.02 63.87
N GLU A 237 37.80 -56.40 62.82
CA GLU A 237 38.86 -57.42 62.89
C GLU A 237 39.97 -56.99 63.85
N ASN A 238 40.43 -55.74 63.78
CA ASN A 238 41.44 -55.21 64.70
C ASN A 238 40.96 -55.24 66.16
N ARG A 239 39.66 -55.01 66.40
CA ARG A 239 39.11 -55.07 67.76
C ARG A 239 39.13 -56.49 68.32
N GLU A 240 38.83 -57.49 67.50
CA GLU A 240 38.87 -58.90 67.89
C GLU A 240 40.30 -59.37 68.16
N ILE A 241 41.26 -58.95 67.33
CA ILE A 241 42.69 -59.23 67.55
C ILE A 241 43.14 -58.64 68.90
N LEU A 242 42.80 -57.38 69.20
CA LEU A 242 43.18 -56.75 70.46
C LEU A 242 42.56 -57.43 71.67
N VAL A 243 41.27 -57.84 71.62
CA VAL A 243 40.68 -58.66 72.70
C VAL A 243 41.43 -59.99 72.83
N GLY A 244 41.76 -60.64 71.72
CA GLY A 244 42.55 -61.87 71.71
C GLY A 244 43.94 -61.71 72.32
N GLU A 245 44.62 -60.59 72.06
CA GLU A 245 45.92 -60.27 72.67
C GLU A 245 45.82 -60.06 74.19
N VAL A 246 44.78 -59.37 74.67
CA VAL A 246 44.53 -59.21 76.12
C VAL A 246 44.20 -60.58 76.75
N ALA A 247 43.35 -61.38 76.10
CA ALA A 247 43.00 -62.72 76.56
C ALA A 247 44.24 -63.61 76.72
N GLU A 248 45.11 -63.61 75.71
CA GLU A 248 46.34 -64.39 75.72
C GLU A 248 47.31 -63.88 76.80
N ARG A 249 47.44 -62.56 76.96
CA ARG A 249 48.23 -61.97 78.04
C ARG A 249 47.73 -62.43 79.42
N TYR A 250 46.41 -62.47 79.62
CA TYR A 250 45.83 -62.87 80.91
C TYR A 250 46.04 -64.36 81.15
N ARG A 251 45.79 -65.20 80.15
CA ARG A 251 46.07 -66.66 80.21
C ARG A 251 47.53 -66.96 80.53
N GLN A 252 48.47 -66.17 80.00
CA GLN A 252 49.89 -66.31 80.33
C GLN A 252 50.20 -65.88 81.76
N ALA A 253 49.56 -64.80 82.25
CA ALA A 253 49.75 -64.31 83.62
C ALA A 253 49.24 -65.30 84.69
N VAL A 254 48.10 -65.94 84.45
CA VAL A 254 47.46 -66.88 85.38
C VAL A 254 47.86 -68.33 85.15
N ASN A 255 48.91 -68.57 84.35
CA ASN A 255 49.34 -69.93 84.06
C ASN A 255 49.68 -70.66 85.38
N PRO A 256 48.91 -71.71 85.77
CA PRO A 256 49.01 -72.29 87.11
C PRO A 256 50.40 -72.85 87.40
N THR A 257 51.07 -73.41 86.37
CA THR A 257 52.43 -73.93 86.49
C THR A 257 53.44 -72.82 86.75
N THR A 258 53.24 -71.63 86.15
CA THR A 258 54.13 -70.48 86.35
C THR A 258 53.95 -69.88 87.74
N PHE A 259 52.71 -69.77 88.21
CA PHE A 259 52.44 -69.29 89.56
C PHE A 259 52.93 -70.27 90.61
N GLU A 260 52.61 -71.55 90.52
CA GLU A 260 53.07 -72.57 91.47
C GLU A 260 54.60 -72.60 91.56
N CYS A 261 55.31 -72.58 90.42
CA CYS A 261 56.77 -72.54 90.42
C CYS A 261 57.32 -71.28 91.10
N ALA A 262 56.69 -70.11 90.85
CA ALA A 262 57.11 -68.85 91.45
C ALA A 262 56.77 -68.77 92.94
N TYR A 263 55.63 -69.34 93.34
CA TYR A 263 55.19 -69.50 94.71
C TYR A 263 56.16 -70.38 95.50
N ASP A 264 56.52 -71.55 94.96
CA ASP A 264 57.48 -72.46 95.58
C ASP A 264 58.88 -71.84 95.65
N ALA A 265 59.28 -71.05 94.66
CA ALA A 265 60.55 -70.32 94.71
C ALA A 265 60.58 -69.25 95.81
N ARG A 266 59.44 -68.59 96.08
CA ARG A 266 59.32 -67.54 97.09
C ARG A 266 59.17 -68.11 98.50
N PHE A 267 58.27 -69.07 98.67
CA PHE A 267 57.82 -69.56 99.97
C PHE A 267 58.22 -71.00 100.27
N GLY A 268 58.80 -71.75 99.33
CA GLY A 268 59.17 -73.16 99.52
C GLY A 268 60.26 -73.41 100.58
N ASN A 269 60.81 -72.37 101.20
CA ASN A 269 61.66 -72.49 102.38
C ASN A 269 60.89 -72.49 103.70
N GLU A 270 59.69 -71.92 103.71
CA GLU A 270 58.79 -71.88 104.86
C GLU A 270 58.25 -73.28 105.18
N VAL A 271 57.86 -73.50 106.44
CA VAL A 271 57.39 -74.82 106.90
C VAL A 271 56.11 -75.23 106.15
N TRP A 272 55.19 -74.28 105.97
CA TRP A 272 53.95 -74.42 105.21
C TRP A 272 54.12 -74.31 103.69
N GLY A 273 55.28 -73.83 103.21
CA GLY A 273 55.64 -73.86 101.80
C GLY A 273 56.24 -75.22 101.37
N LYS A 274 56.92 -75.92 102.29
CA LYS A 274 57.43 -77.29 102.08
C LYS A 274 56.36 -78.35 102.23
N ASP A 275 55.53 -78.20 103.26
CA ASP A 275 54.36 -79.04 103.51
C ASP A 275 53.12 -78.20 103.22
N LYS A 276 52.67 -78.25 101.96
CA LYS A 276 51.58 -77.43 101.43
C LYS A 276 50.22 -77.73 102.07
N ASP A 277 50.12 -78.77 102.90
CA ASP A 277 48.93 -79.13 103.67
C ASP A 277 48.89 -78.47 105.05
N LEU A 278 49.97 -77.80 105.46
CA LEU A 278 49.96 -76.98 106.67
C LEU A 278 49.33 -75.61 106.38
N PRO A 279 48.61 -75.03 107.35
CA PRO A 279 48.15 -73.66 107.26
C PRO A 279 49.33 -72.70 107.07
N ILE A 280 49.16 -71.71 106.19
CA ILE A 280 50.15 -70.64 105.97
C ILE A 280 50.46 -69.92 107.30
N GLU A 281 49.51 -69.88 108.23
CA GLU A 281 49.68 -69.32 109.57
C GLU A 281 50.11 -70.34 110.64
N ALA A 282 50.96 -71.32 110.32
CA ALA A 282 51.31 -72.41 111.24
C ALA A 282 51.85 -71.94 112.62
N ASN A 283 52.31 -70.70 112.74
CA ASN A 283 52.83 -70.09 113.98
C ASN A 283 51.85 -69.12 114.67
N GLY A 284 50.64 -68.92 114.15
CA GLY A 284 49.62 -68.01 114.69
C GLY A 284 49.89 -66.52 114.42
N ASP A 285 50.80 -66.20 113.50
CA ASP A 285 51.04 -64.85 113.00
C ASP A 285 50.40 -64.68 111.61
N LEU A 286 49.73 -63.55 111.41
CA LEU A 286 49.04 -63.15 110.19
C LEU A 286 50.01 -62.61 109.13
N GLU A 287 51.27 -62.36 109.49
CA GLU A 287 52.27 -61.78 108.59
C GLU A 287 52.50 -62.66 107.35
N ASP A 288 52.60 -63.99 107.54
CA ASP A 288 52.83 -64.95 106.45
C ASP A 288 51.65 -64.99 105.45
N TYR A 289 50.41 -64.97 105.94
CA TYR A 289 49.22 -64.95 105.07
C TYR A 289 49.14 -63.64 104.27
N ASN A 290 49.36 -62.51 104.93
CA ASN A 290 49.34 -61.21 104.27
C ASN A 290 50.45 -61.09 103.22
N GLU A 291 51.64 -61.64 103.46
CA GLU A 291 52.72 -61.67 102.48
C GLU A 291 52.34 -62.54 101.27
N VAL A 292 51.73 -63.70 101.49
CA VAL A 292 51.29 -64.61 100.43
C VAL A 292 50.17 -64.01 99.58
N ILE A 293 49.16 -63.39 100.19
CA ILE A 293 48.09 -62.72 99.45
C ILE A 293 48.61 -61.48 98.72
N ALA A 294 49.47 -60.67 99.35
CA ALA A 294 50.09 -59.53 98.68
C ALA A 294 50.92 -59.97 97.47
N TYR A 295 51.68 -61.06 97.59
CA TYR A 295 52.42 -61.65 96.49
C TYR A 295 51.50 -62.16 95.38
N THR A 296 50.40 -62.83 95.73
CA THR A 296 49.39 -63.31 94.77
C THR A 296 48.74 -62.14 94.03
N ASN A 297 48.44 -61.05 94.75
CA ASN A 297 47.86 -59.85 94.19
C ASN A 297 48.80 -59.13 93.22
N GLU A 298 50.06 -58.94 93.61
CA GLU A 298 51.08 -58.31 92.76
C GLU A 298 51.39 -59.17 91.53
N ARG A 299 51.44 -60.49 91.71
CA ARG A 299 51.91 -61.40 90.66
C ARG A 299 50.84 -61.74 89.63
N ILE A 300 49.60 -61.91 90.08
CA ILE A 300 48.50 -62.38 89.22
C ILE A 300 47.33 -61.41 89.25
N LEU A 301 46.76 -61.14 90.43
CA LEU A 301 45.42 -60.55 90.48
C LEU A 301 45.38 -59.15 89.84
N THR A 302 46.39 -58.32 90.10
CA THR A 302 46.51 -56.99 89.47
C THR A 302 46.65 -57.08 87.95
N GLU A 303 47.38 -58.07 87.45
CA GLU A 303 47.63 -58.25 86.02
C GLU A 303 46.37 -58.69 85.26
N VAL A 304 45.47 -59.42 85.93
CA VAL A 304 44.20 -59.89 85.34
C VAL A 304 42.96 -59.15 85.83
N CYS A 305 43.11 -57.92 86.34
CA CYS A 305 42.00 -57.13 86.88
C CYS A 305 41.15 -57.82 87.96
N ALA A 306 41.72 -58.75 88.71
CA ALA A 306 41.07 -59.33 89.87
C ALA A 306 41.16 -58.38 91.06
N ASP A 307 40.10 -58.34 91.86
CA ASP A 307 40.13 -57.65 93.14
C ASP A 307 40.65 -58.60 94.21
N GLN A 308 41.67 -58.16 94.96
CA GLN A 308 42.29 -58.96 96.01
C GLN A 308 41.25 -59.41 97.06
N SER A 309 40.33 -58.52 97.46
CA SER A 309 39.35 -58.83 98.49
C SER A 309 38.29 -59.83 98.01
N ASP A 310 37.95 -59.77 96.71
CA ASP A 310 37.07 -60.74 96.06
C ASP A 310 37.73 -62.13 95.95
N PHE A 311 39.03 -62.19 95.65
CA PHE A 311 39.79 -63.44 95.68
C PHE A 311 39.90 -64.03 97.09
N GLU A 312 40.19 -63.22 98.11
CA GLU A 312 40.18 -63.68 99.50
C GLU A 312 38.79 -64.20 99.91
N GLN A 313 37.72 -63.55 99.45
CA GLN A 313 36.35 -64.03 99.63
C GLN A 313 36.08 -65.34 98.89
N PHE A 314 36.63 -65.53 97.69
CA PHE A 314 36.58 -66.81 96.98
C PHE A 314 37.21 -67.92 97.80
N LEU A 315 38.43 -67.72 98.29
CA LEU A 315 39.14 -68.71 99.11
C LEU A 315 38.36 -69.05 100.38
N ALA A 316 37.61 -68.08 100.92
CA ALA A 316 36.79 -68.24 102.11
C ALA A 316 35.51 -69.06 101.92
N THR A 317 34.89 -68.92 100.75
CA THR A 317 33.49 -69.33 100.53
C THR A 317 33.31 -70.36 99.43
N SER A 318 34.35 -70.68 98.68
CA SER A 318 34.25 -71.62 97.57
C SER A 318 34.07 -73.05 98.08
N ASP A 319 32.89 -73.62 97.79
CA ASP A 319 32.58 -75.04 98.01
C ASP A 319 33.44 -75.97 97.13
N GLU A 320 34.12 -75.42 96.12
CA GLU A 320 34.99 -76.16 95.18
C GLU A 320 36.37 -76.47 95.79
N LEU A 321 36.72 -75.83 96.92
CA LEU A 321 37.92 -76.15 97.70
C LEU A 321 37.62 -77.32 98.66
N GLU A 322 37.78 -78.55 98.16
CA GLU A 322 37.37 -79.85 98.77
C GLU A 322 37.95 -80.17 100.17
N TYR A 323 38.73 -79.26 100.79
CA TYR A 323 39.42 -79.46 102.06
C TYR A 323 39.23 -78.33 103.09
N SER A 324 38.24 -77.43 102.94
CA SER A 324 38.04 -76.34 103.92
C SER A 324 37.42 -76.86 105.24
N PRO A 325 38.12 -76.79 106.40
CA PRO A 325 37.55 -77.21 107.67
C PRO A 325 36.53 -76.16 108.16
N SER A 326 35.27 -76.37 107.80
CA SER A 326 34.07 -75.77 108.43
C SER A 326 34.18 -74.30 108.87
N GLY A 327 33.92 -73.36 107.95
CA GLY A 327 33.22 -72.10 108.26
C GLY A 327 33.99 -71.01 109.01
N SER A 328 35.32 -71.07 109.09
CA SER A 328 36.14 -69.92 109.48
C SER A 328 36.56 -69.14 108.23
N VAL A 329 36.15 -67.87 108.16
CA VAL A 329 36.60 -66.92 107.13
C VAL A 329 38.14 -66.79 107.25
N PRO A 330 38.90 -66.80 106.13
CA PRO A 330 40.27 -66.32 106.08
C PRO A 330 40.38 -65.01 106.85
N PRO A 331 41.45 -64.81 107.60
CA PRO A 331 42.80 -65.30 107.28
C PRO A 331 43.16 -66.68 107.88
N VAL A 332 42.34 -67.22 108.78
CA VAL A 332 42.72 -68.39 109.58
C VAL A 332 42.49 -69.71 108.83
N ASN A 333 43.56 -70.51 108.69
CA ASN A 333 43.55 -71.94 108.28
C ASN A 333 43.58 -72.26 106.77
N ILE A 334 43.96 -71.32 105.89
CA ILE A 334 44.25 -71.63 104.47
C ILE A 334 45.61 -72.30 104.35
N THR A 335 45.67 -73.41 103.61
CA THR A 335 46.92 -74.09 103.24
C THR A 335 47.45 -73.62 101.89
N SER A 336 48.75 -73.78 101.63
CA SER A 336 49.33 -73.47 100.31
C SER A 336 48.65 -74.23 99.18
N ASN A 337 48.24 -75.49 99.40
CA ASN A 337 47.50 -76.27 98.40
C ASN A 337 46.12 -75.65 98.09
N GLN A 338 45.39 -75.21 99.11
CA GLN A 338 44.10 -74.55 98.93
C GLN A 338 44.24 -73.21 98.20
N LEU A 339 45.31 -72.46 98.47
CA LEU A 339 45.60 -71.22 97.75
C LEU A 339 45.93 -71.49 96.28
N LEU A 340 46.79 -72.46 95.97
CA LEU A 340 47.18 -72.77 94.59
C LEU A 340 46.00 -73.31 93.76
N VAL A 341 45.20 -74.20 94.34
CA VAL A 341 43.97 -74.67 93.69
C VAL A 341 42.97 -73.53 93.56
N GLY A 342 42.84 -72.70 94.61
CA GLY A 342 41.90 -71.60 94.61
C GLY A 342 42.26 -70.48 93.64
N GLU A 343 43.54 -70.19 93.49
CA GLU A 343 44.08 -69.31 92.45
C GLU A 343 43.68 -69.84 91.08
N SER A 344 44.01 -71.10 90.76
CA SER A 344 43.71 -71.68 89.46
C SER A 344 42.21 -71.68 89.13
N LEU A 345 41.33 -71.93 90.12
CA LEU A 345 39.88 -71.93 89.91
C LEU A 345 39.33 -70.51 89.76
N TYR A 346 39.76 -69.58 90.59
CA TYR A 346 39.33 -68.19 90.53
C TYR A 346 39.78 -67.51 89.25
N THR A 347 41.03 -67.72 88.83
CA THR A 347 41.56 -67.14 87.60
C THR A 347 40.93 -67.78 86.36
N SER A 348 40.55 -69.05 86.40
CA SER A 348 39.74 -69.67 85.34
C SER A 348 38.37 -69.00 85.22
N ALA A 349 37.62 -68.86 86.32
CA ALA A 349 36.30 -68.23 86.30
C ALA A 349 36.36 -66.75 85.87
N LEU A 350 37.44 -66.06 86.23
CA LEU A 350 37.72 -64.71 85.80
C LEU A 350 38.02 -64.61 84.30
N LEU A 351 38.81 -65.56 83.76
CA LEU A 351 39.07 -65.62 82.33
C LEU A 351 37.79 -65.91 81.54
N ASP A 352 36.93 -66.81 82.03
CA ASP A 352 35.65 -67.13 81.40
C ASP A 352 34.72 -65.89 81.41
N TYR A 353 34.72 -65.10 82.49
CA TYR A 353 33.95 -63.85 82.53
C TYR A 353 34.52 -62.76 81.62
N TYR A 354 35.84 -62.60 81.57
CA TYR A 354 36.49 -61.55 80.78
C TYR A 354 36.61 -61.89 79.30
N PHE A 355 36.66 -63.17 78.94
CA PHE A 355 36.77 -63.67 77.58
C PHE A 355 35.79 -64.84 77.38
N PRO A 356 34.48 -64.58 77.51
CA PRO A 356 33.45 -65.61 77.41
C PRO A 356 33.44 -66.23 76.02
N ASP A 357 33.13 -67.53 75.94
CA ASP A 357 32.82 -68.15 74.66
C ASP A 357 31.50 -67.58 74.11
N ALA A 358 31.29 -67.75 72.81
CA ALA A 358 30.12 -67.18 72.13
C ALA A 358 28.80 -67.67 72.77
N GLY A 359 28.07 -66.74 73.39
CA GLY A 359 26.78 -67.00 74.03
C GLY A 359 26.84 -67.20 75.55
N GLU A 360 28.03 -67.08 76.15
CA GLU A 360 28.20 -67.05 77.60
C GLU A 360 28.10 -65.61 78.15
N ASP A 361 27.73 -65.49 79.42
CA ASP A 361 27.64 -64.22 80.12
C ASP A 361 29.03 -63.73 80.53
N GLY A 362 29.38 -62.50 80.15
CA GLY A 362 30.69 -61.93 80.42
C GLY A 362 30.91 -60.62 79.67
N LEU A 363 32.16 -60.17 79.59
CA LEU A 363 32.51 -58.97 78.83
C LEU A 363 32.44 -59.23 77.34
N THR A 364 31.75 -58.32 76.64
CA THR A 364 31.74 -58.31 75.19
C THR A 364 32.98 -57.61 74.63
N THR A 365 33.28 -57.82 73.35
CA THR A 365 34.29 -57.04 72.63
C THR A 365 34.04 -55.53 72.74
N ALA A 366 32.78 -55.08 72.80
CA ALA A 366 32.44 -53.67 72.95
C ALA A 366 32.81 -53.13 74.33
N ASP A 367 32.69 -53.95 75.38
CA ASP A 367 33.11 -53.58 76.73
C ASP A 367 34.63 -53.38 76.81
N TRP A 368 35.39 -54.28 76.19
CA TRP A 368 36.85 -54.14 76.07
C TRP A 368 37.29 -52.93 75.25
N VAL A 369 36.59 -52.63 74.15
CA VAL A 369 36.82 -51.41 73.35
C VAL A 369 36.59 -50.17 74.21
N ASN A 370 35.48 -50.10 74.94
CA ASN A 370 35.15 -48.97 75.81
C ASN A 370 36.16 -48.82 76.95
N ALA A 371 36.68 -49.93 77.46
CA ALA A 371 37.74 -49.99 78.45
C ALA A 371 39.15 -49.73 77.89
N SER A 372 39.28 -49.45 76.59
CA SER A 372 40.58 -49.29 75.91
C SER A 372 41.52 -50.45 76.18
N TYR A 373 40.98 -51.67 76.28
CA TYR A 373 41.75 -52.90 76.48
C TYR A 373 42.57 -52.91 77.79
N SER A 374 42.10 -52.20 78.82
CA SER A 374 42.80 -52.03 80.10
C SER A 374 41.87 -52.22 81.31
N CYS A 375 42.41 -52.82 82.38
CA CYS A 375 41.72 -52.95 83.67
C CYS A 375 41.23 -51.62 84.24
N GLU A 376 41.98 -50.55 84.04
CA GLU A 376 41.63 -49.22 84.55
C GLU A 376 40.41 -48.64 83.83
N GLY A 377 40.19 -49.04 82.57
CA GLY A 377 39.07 -48.60 81.77
C GLY A 377 37.79 -49.40 82.01
N LEU A 378 37.88 -50.58 82.63
CA LEU A 378 36.71 -51.37 83.00
C LEU A 378 35.93 -50.66 84.11
N GLN A 379 34.63 -50.46 83.86
CA GLN A 379 33.72 -49.95 84.88
C GLN A 379 33.65 -50.91 86.07
N PRO A 380 33.35 -50.43 87.28
CA PRO A 380 33.23 -51.31 88.45
C PRO A 380 32.24 -52.48 88.26
N SER A 381 31.17 -52.28 87.47
CA SER A 381 30.20 -53.33 87.12
C SER A 381 30.68 -54.33 86.07
N GLN A 382 31.78 -54.03 85.40
CA GLN A 382 32.43 -54.86 84.37
C GLN A 382 33.64 -55.61 84.93
N ARG A 383 33.92 -55.48 86.23
CA ARG A 383 34.98 -56.24 86.89
C ARG A 383 34.40 -57.53 87.42
N PHE A 384 35.18 -58.60 87.32
CA PHE A 384 34.80 -59.88 87.88
C PHE A 384 34.61 -59.74 89.39
N VAL A 385 33.46 -60.22 89.86
CA VAL A 385 33.14 -60.34 91.29
C VAL A 385 32.61 -61.74 91.53
N TYR A 386 33.31 -62.49 92.35
CA TYR A 386 32.95 -63.84 92.73
C TYR A 386 31.64 -63.86 93.51
N GLY A 387 30.79 -64.85 93.23
CA GLY A 387 29.46 -64.99 93.83
C GLY A 387 28.37 -64.11 93.22
N VAL A 388 28.68 -62.95 92.63
CA VAL A 388 27.71 -62.16 91.86
C VAL A 388 27.64 -62.63 90.41
N SER A 389 28.79 -63.01 89.84
CA SER A 389 28.90 -63.44 88.44
C SER A 389 28.23 -64.79 88.14
N LYS A 390 27.91 -65.61 89.17
CA LYS A 390 27.08 -66.83 89.02
C LYS A 390 25.56 -66.57 89.18
N ILE A 391 25.13 -65.37 89.59
CA ILE A 391 23.73 -65.07 89.98
C ILE A 391 22.93 -64.37 88.86
N ILE A 392 23.58 -63.93 87.79
CA ILE A 392 22.87 -63.40 86.61
C ILE A 392 22.88 -64.50 85.55
N THR A 393 21.95 -65.45 85.67
CA THR A 393 21.52 -66.36 84.59
C THR A 393 20.08 -66.02 84.20
#